data_AF-A0A6B0S8E1-F1
#
_entry.id   AF-A0A6B0S8E1-F1
#
_cell.length_a   1.000
_cell.length_b   1.000
_cell.length_c   1.000
_cell.angle_alpha   90.00
_cell.angle_beta   90.00
_cell.angle_gamma   90.00
#
_symmetry.space_group_name_H-M   'P 1'
#
loop_
_entity.id
_entity.type
_entity.pdbx_description
1 polymer ?
#
loop_
_entity_poly.entity_id
_entity_poly.type
_entity_poly.pdbx_seq_one_letter_code
_entity_poly.pdbx_strand_id
1 'polypeptide(L)' 'MDYPFVPSDYCYLGYLEKIPLSMVTLDTCYGGLKGIMKLDDLTYKIKPLKDSERFEHVVSQIVADASATGPAFTPEHRT' A
#
# COMPACT_ATOMS: atom_id res chain seq x y z
N MET A 1 -2.16 21.68 -25.28
CA MET A 1 -1.16 21.31 -24.26
C MET A 1 -1.95 20.91 -23.02
N ASP A 2 -2.46 19.68 -22.99
CA ASP A 2 -3.24 19.18 -21.85
C ASP A 2 -2.33 18.26 -21.05
N TYR A 3 -1.49 18.87 -20.22
CA TYR A 3 -0.80 18.14 -19.16
C TYR A 3 -1.84 17.92 -18.06
N PRO A 4 -2.17 16.67 -17.67
CA PRO A 4 -3.08 16.46 -16.57
C PRO A 4 -2.44 17.09 -15.33
N PHE A 5 -3.08 18.13 -14.79
CA PHE A 5 -2.72 18.68 -13.50
C PHE A 5 -2.91 17.55 -12.49
N VAL A 6 -1.80 16.92 -12.06
CA VAL A 6 -1.78 15.96 -10.97
C VAL A 6 -1.66 16.77 -9.69
N PRO A 7 -2.72 16.91 -8.88
CA PRO A 7 -2.64 17.62 -7.61
C PRO A 7 -1.70 16.85 -6.69
N SER A 8 -0.74 17.56 -6.09
CA SER A 8 0.33 16.99 -5.26
C SER A 8 -0.15 16.36 -3.95
N ASP A 9 -1.45 16.44 -3.63
CA ASP A 9 -1.97 16.24 -2.28
C ASP A 9 -2.82 14.97 -2.11
N TYR A 10 -2.80 14.04 -3.08
CA TYR A 10 -3.57 12.80 -2.95
C TYR A 10 -2.78 11.62 -2.39
N CYS A 11 -1.44 11.66 -2.47
CA CYS A 11 -0.57 10.59 -2.00
C CYS A 11 0.18 11.02 -0.74
N TYR A 12 -0.10 10.36 0.38
CA TYR A 12 0.55 10.58 1.67
C TYR A 12 1.49 9.41 1.99
N LEU A 13 2.71 9.75 2.42
CA LEU A 13 3.67 8.80 2.96
C LEU A 13 4.00 9.22 4.40
N GLY A 14 4.00 8.27 5.33
CA GLY A 14 4.31 8.59 6.72
C GLY A 14 4.49 7.37 7.60
N TYR A 15 4.42 7.63 8.90
CA TYR A 15 4.59 6.67 9.99
C TYR A 15 3.33 6.70 10.86
N LEU A 16 2.99 5.57 11.46
CA LEU A 16 1.89 5.52 12.42
C LEU A 16 2.36 6.07 13.76
N GLU A 17 1.55 6.94 14.35
CA GLU A 17 1.83 7.48 15.67
C GLU A 17 1.98 6.33 16.69
N LYS A 18 3.02 6.42 17.54
CA LYS A 18 3.31 5.47 18.63
C LYS A 18 3.72 4.06 18.19
N ILE A 19 3.93 3.83 16.89
CA ILE A 19 4.41 2.55 16.37
C ILE A 19 5.78 2.75 15.70
N PRO A 20 6.89 2.38 16.36
CA PRO A 20 8.23 2.53 15.79
C PRO A 20 8.37 1.68 14.53
N LEU A 21 9.18 2.15 13.58
CA LEU A 21 9.50 1.46 12.31
C LEU A 21 8.28 1.11 11.42
N SER A 22 7.11 1.65 11.73
CA SER A 22 5.93 1.52 10.87
C SER A 22 6.09 2.30 9.57
N MET A 23 5.30 1.98 8.56
CA MET A 23 5.24 2.79 7.35
C MET A 23 3.83 2.74 6.79
N VAL A 24 3.32 3.87 6.32
CA VAL A 24 2.02 3.94 5.67
C VAL A 24 2.11 4.75 4.38
N THR A 25 1.51 4.21 3.33
CA THR A 25 1.28 4.92 2.06
C THR A 25 -0.22 4.96 1.82
N LEU A 26 -0.79 6.15 1.78
CA LEU A 26 -2.21 6.38 1.56
C LEU A 26 -2.41 7.17 0.28
N ASP A 27 -3.43 6.80 -0.48
CA ASP A 27 -3.94 7.53 -1.62
C ASP A 27 -5.40 7.92 -1.32
N THR A 28 -5.74 9.19 -1.52
CA THR A 28 -7.09 9.72 -1.39
C THR A 28 -7.66 10.13 -2.74
N CYS A 29 -7.03 9.73 -3.86
CA CYS A 29 -7.54 10.01 -5.20
C CYS A 29 -8.95 9.46 -5.37
N TYR A 30 -9.77 10.20 -6.14
CA TYR A 30 -11.04 9.81 -6.75
C TYR A 30 -11.64 8.49 -6.20
N GLY A 31 -12.54 8.62 -5.21
CA GLY A 31 -13.30 7.48 -4.66
C GLY A 31 -12.83 6.94 -3.31
N GLY A 32 -11.98 7.69 -2.57
CA GLY A 32 -11.75 7.49 -1.15
C GLY A 32 -10.40 6.89 -0.76
N LEU A 33 -10.25 6.59 0.53
CA LEU A 33 -8.99 6.14 1.13
C LEU A 33 -8.54 4.75 0.63
N LYS A 34 -7.36 4.67 0.04
CA LYS A 34 -6.68 3.44 -0.36
C LYS A 34 -5.26 3.48 0.19
N GLY A 35 -4.65 2.32 0.41
CA GLY A 35 -3.25 2.35 0.84
C GLY A 35 -2.70 1.04 1.33
N ILE A 36 -1.46 1.11 1.79
CA ILE A 36 -0.71 0.01 2.39
C ILE A 36 -0.10 0.50 3.70
N MET A 37 -0.16 -0.33 4.72
CA MET A 37 0.40 -0.08 6.03
C MET A 37 1.29 -1.25 6.45
N LYS A 38 2.53 -0.98 6.82
CA LYS A 38 3.47 -1.95 7.37
C LYS A 38 3.61 -1.76 8.88
N LEU A 39 3.48 -2.86 9.59
CA LEU A 39 3.64 -2.98 11.03
C LEU A 39 4.53 -4.20 11.27
N ASP A 40 5.81 -3.96 11.56
CA ASP A 40 6.84 -5.00 11.64
C ASP A 40 6.83 -5.89 10.37
N ASP A 41 6.69 -7.20 10.54
CA ASP A 41 6.64 -8.19 9.45
C ASP A 41 5.25 -8.30 8.79
N LEU A 42 4.25 -7.54 9.28
CA LEU A 42 2.88 -7.58 8.80
C LEU A 42 2.63 -6.43 7.83
N THR A 43 2.07 -6.77 6.66
CA THR A 43 1.60 -5.79 5.69
C THR A 43 0.09 -5.83 5.58
N TYR A 44 -0.56 -4.67 5.65
CA TYR A 44 -1.99 -4.51 5.54
C TYR A 44 -2.34 -3.64 4.33
N LYS A 45 -3.47 -3.93 3.72
CA LYS A 45 -4.05 -3.17 2.62
C LYS A 45 -5.37 -2.54 3.03
N ILE A 46 -5.51 -1.27 2.73
CA ILE A 46 -6.74 -0.49 2.92
C ILE A 46 -7.36 -0.29 1.53
N LYS A 47 -8.64 -0.66 1.38
CA LYS A 47 -9.42 -0.41 0.17
C LYS A 47 -10.84 0.02 0.52
N PRO A 48 -11.49 0.85 -0.31
CA PRO A 48 -12.92 1.07 -0.22
C PRO A 48 -13.68 -0.25 -0.33
N LEU A 49 -14.70 -0.42 0.50
CA LEU A 49 -15.68 -1.48 0.35
C LEU A 49 -16.50 -1.17 -0.90
N LYS A 50 -16.57 -2.15 -1.81
CA LYS A 50 -17.30 -1.98 -3.06
C LYS A 50 -18.78 -1.76 -2.78
N ASP A 51 -19.38 -0.81 -3.48
CA ASP A 51 -20.82 -0.48 -3.40
C ASP A 51 -21.28 -0.04 -2.00
N SER A 52 -20.34 0.44 -1.16
CA SER A 52 -20.65 1.00 0.16
C SER A 52 -21.26 2.40 0.05
N GLU A 53 -22.47 2.57 0.58
CA GLU A 53 -23.14 3.88 0.69
C GLU A 53 -22.55 4.78 1.81
N ARG A 54 -21.76 4.21 2.73
CA ARG A 54 -21.22 4.90 3.92
C ARG A 54 -19.72 5.13 3.89
N PHE A 55 -19.09 5.05 2.72
CA PHE A 55 -17.62 5.15 2.58
C PHE A 55 -16.85 4.20 3.52
N GLU A 56 -17.31 2.97 3.68
CA GLU A 56 -16.64 1.95 4.48
C GLU A 56 -15.37 1.45 3.79
N HIS A 57 -14.39 1.02 4.58
CA HIS A 57 -13.12 0.50 4.09
C HIS A 57 -12.85 -0.89 4.68
N VAL A 58 -12.25 -1.76 3.86
CA VAL A 58 -11.73 -3.05 4.29
C VAL A 58 -10.24 -2.93 4.53
N VAL A 59 -9.82 -3.34 5.72
CA VAL A 59 -8.41 -3.53 6.08
C VAL A 59 -8.13 -5.03 6.09
N SER A 60 -7.17 -5.47 5.26
CA SER A 60 -6.85 -6.89 5.09
C SER A 60 -5.34 -7.10 5.15
N GLN A 61 -4.89 -8.16 5.80
CA GLN A 61 -3.48 -8.54 5.79
C GLN A 61 -3.11 -9.10 4.40
N ILE A 62 -2.00 -8.64 3.85
CA ILE A 62 -1.39 -9.23 2.67
C ILE A 62 -0.41 -10.30 3.16
N VAL A 63 -0.73 -11.55 2.90
CA VAL A 63 0.18 -12.67 3.13
C VAL A 63 0.83 -13.00 1.80
N ALA A 64 2.16 -13.01 1.76
CA ALA A 64 2.87 -13.48 0.57
C ALA A 64 2.50 -14.96 0.37
N ASP A 65 1.98 -15.28 -0.80
CA ASP A 65 1.88 -16.67 -1.20
C ASP A 65 3.30 -17.18 -1.41
N ALA A 66 3.74 -18.10 -0.55
CA ALA A 66 5.05 -18.72 -0.64
C ALA A 66 5.26 -19.41 -2.00
N SER A 67 4.18 -19.71 -2.74
CA SER A 67 4.23 -20.28 -4.09
C SER A 67 4.32 -19.25 -5.22
N ALA A 68 4.02 -17.97 -4.95
CA ALA A 68 4.07 -16.87 -5.95
C ALA A 68 5.42 -16.15 -5.96
N THR A 69 6.25 -16.36 -4.93
CA THR A 69 7.65 -15.87 -4.93
C THR A 69 8.47 -16.86 -5.74
N GLY A 70 8.59 -16.60 -7.04
CA GLY A 70 9.57 -17.28 -7.89
C GLY A 70 10.98 -17.14 -7.28
N PRO A 71 11.89 -18.09 -7.56
CA PRO A 71 13.21 -18.10 -6.96
C PRO A 71 13.88 -16.75 -7.15
N ALA A 72 14.39 -16.19 -6.04
CA ALA A 72 15.20 -14.99 -6.06
C ALA A 72 16.37 -15.23 -7.02
N PHE A 73 16.43 -14.45 -8.10
CA PHE A 73 17.58 -14.48 -9.01
C PHE A 73 18.83 -14.14 -8.19
N THR A 74 19.63 -15.14 -7.86
CA THR A 74 20.98 -14.95 -7.33
C THR A 74 21.91 -14.71 -8.52
N PRO A 75 22.54 -13.54 -8.65
CA PRO A 75 23.57 -13.34 -9.65
C PRO A 75 24.76 -14.20 -9.25
N GLU A 76 25.04 -15.21 -10.06
CA GLU A 76 26.12 -16.15 -9.83
C GLU A 76 27.45 -15.42 -10.03
N HIS A 77 28.25 -15.35 -8.97
CA HIS A 77 29.54 -14.67 -8.98
C HIS A 77 30.53 -15.52 -9.79
N ARG A 78 30.65 -15.23 -11.10
CA ARG A 78 31.63 -15.87 -11.97
C ARG A 78 33.00 -15.29 -11.67
N THR A 79 33.87 -16.13 -11.10
CA THR A 79 35.31 -15.85 -10.86
C THR A 79 36.06 -15.71 -12.17
#